data_AF-A0A178MUM5-F1
#
_entry.id   AF-A0A178MUM5-F1
#
_cell.length_a   1.000
_cell.length_b   1.000
_cell.length_c   1.000
_cell.angle_alpha   90.00
_cell.angle_beta   90.00
_cell.angle_gamma   90.00
#
_symmetry.space_group_name_H-M   'P 1'
#
loop_
_entity.id
_entity.type
_entity.pdbx_description
1 polymer ?
#
loop_
_entity_poly.entity_id
_entity_poly.type
_entity_poly.pdbx_seq_one_letter_code
_entity_poly.pdbx_strand_id
1 'polypeptide(L)'
;MYRATPDGPVELTAAEIAEMEAREAAWAAGQAERDRLAHNAPILAEIAALDARRVRPAAEVALALASGNPPAEADLDRLASLTAAITGLRGQLQT
;
A
#
# COMPACT_ATOMS: atom_id res chain seq x y z
N MET A 1 -29.65 -40.97 35.98
CA MET A 1 -30.67 -39.94 35.70
C MET A 1 -30.05 -38.90 34.80
N TYR A 2 -30.39 -38.88 33.51
CA TYR A 2 -29.97 -37.80 32.60
C TYR A 2 -30.81 -36.56 32.93
N ARG A 3 -30.16 -35.45 33.33
CA ARG A 3 -30.81 -34.13 33.34
C ARG A 3 -30.75 -33.59 31.91
N ALA A 4 -31.90 -33.31 31.32
CA ALA A 4 -31.98 -32.55 30.08
C ALA A 4 -31.54 -31.11 30.37
N THR A 5 -30.51 -30.64 29.68
CA THR A 5 -30.14 -29.21 29.63
C THR A 5 -31.29 -28.47 28.94
N PRO A 6 -31.76 -27.31 29.43
CA PRO A 6 -32.95 -26.65 28.89
C PRO A 6 -32.70 -25.88 27.58
N ASP A 7 -31.56 -26.12 26.92
CA ASP A 7 -31.19 -25.40 25.71
C ASP A 7 -31.72 -26.15 24.48
N GLY A 8 -33.00 -25.94 24.19
CA GLY A 8 -33.50 -26.08 22.83
C GLY A 8 -32.74 -25.10 21.90
N PRO A 9 -32.64 -25.38 20.59
CA PRO A 9 -31.93 -24.49 19.67
C PRO A 9 -32.52 -23.07 19.77
N VAL A 10 -31.69 -22.09 20.16
CA VAL A 10 -32.07 -20.68 20.18
C VAL A 10 -32.15 -20.23 18.73
N GLU A 11 -33.36 -20.02 18.22
CA GLU A 11 -33.58 -19.45 16.89
C GLU A 11 -33.19 -17.96 16.92
N LEU A 12 -32.19 -17.59 16.11
CA LEU A 12 -31.82 -16.19 15.93
C LEU A 12 -32.97 -15.43 15.28
N THR A 13 -33.29 -14.26 15.82
CA THR A 13 -34.21 -13.33 15.21
C THR A 13 -33.63 -12.79 13.91
N ALA A 14 -34.50 -12.33 13.00
CA ALA A 14 -34.06 -11.69 11.76
C ALA A 14 -33.12 -10.48 12.00
N ALA A 15 -33.29 -9.78 13.12
CA ALA A 15 -32.42 -8.68 13.51
C ALA A 15 -31.02 -9.16 13.92
N GLU A 16 -30.92 -10.26 14.66
CA GLU A 16 -29.63 -10.85 15.06
C GLU A 16 -28.90 -11.46 13.86
N ILE A 17 -29.63 -12.05 12.90
CA ILE A 17 -29.06 -12.53 11.64
C ILE A 17 -28.50 -11.37 10.84
N ALA A 18 -29.26 -10.29 10.65
CA ALA A 18 -28.80 -9.11 9.92
C ALA A 18 -27.59 -8.43 10.59
N GLU A 19 -27.57 -8.37 11.91
CA GLU A 19 -26.42 -7.82 12.65
C GLU A 19 -25.17 -8.70 12.50
N MET A 20 -25.33 -10.02 12.54
CA MET A 20 -24.24 -10.97 12.31
C MET A 20 -23.70 -10.85 10.88
N GLU A 21 -24.57 -10.84 9.87
CA GLU A 21 -24.20 -10.65 8.47
C GLU A 21 -23.46 -9.31 8.25
N ALA A 22 -23.90 -8.23 8.90
CA ALA A 22 -23.24 -6.93 8.81
C ALA A 22 -21.84 -6.95 9.43
N ARG A 23 -21.64 -7.64 10.57
CA ARG A 23 -20.32 -7.81 11.19
C ARG A 23 -19.39 -8.67 10.33
N GLU A 24 -19.90 -9.75 9.74
CA GLU A 24 -19.15 -10.60 8.82
C GLU A 24 -18.73 -9.83 7.57
N ALA A 25 -19.63 -9.04 6.98
CA ALA A 25 -19.33 -8.18 5.84
C ALA A 25 -18.25 -7.14 6.17
N ALA A 26 -18.34 -6.49 7.34
CA ALA A 26 -17.32 -5.54 7.80
C ALA A 26 -15.95 -6.21 8.02
N TRP A 27 -15.94 -7.41 8.59
CA TRP A 27 -14.72 -8.19 8.76
C TRP A 27 -14.10 -8.59 7.42
N ALA A 28 -14.91 -9.07 6.48
CA ALA A 28 -14.48 -9.44 5.14
C ALA A 28 -13.91 -8.24 4.37
N ALA A 29 -14.56 -7.06 4.46
CA ALA A 29 -14.04 -5.82 3.89
C ALA A 29 -12.68 -5.43 4.52
N GLY A 30 -12.55 -5.56 5.85
CA GLY A 30 -11.29 -5.33 6.55
C GLY A 30 -10.18 -6.30 6.13
N GLN A 31 -10.52 -7.57 5.83
CA GLN A 31 -9.56 -8.55 5.32
C GLN A 31 -9.12 -8.22 3.89
N ALA A 32 -10.06 -7.90 3.00
CA ALA A 32 -9.77 -7.50 1.63
C ALA A 32 -8.83 -6.29 1.58
N GLU A 33 -9.01 -5.31 2.47
CA GLU A 33 -8.13 -4.15 2.56
C GLU A 33 -6.72 -4.53 3.03
N ARG A 34 -6.59 -5.43 4.02
CA ARG A 34 -5.28 -5.95 4.45
C ARG A 34 -4.57 -6.70 3.33
N ASP A 35 -5.30 -7.53 2.59
CA ASP A 35 -4.74 -8.30 1.47
C ASP A 35 -4.28 -7.38 0.34
N ARG A 36 -5.04 -6.32 0.03
CA ARG A 36 -4.66 -5.29 -0.93
C ARG A 36 -3.37 -4.56 -0.52
N LEU A 37 -3.26 -4.17 0.75
CA LEU A 37 -2.06 -3.53 1.28
C LEU A 37 -0.85 -4.47 1.24
N ALA A 38 -1.02 -5.74 1.62
CA ALA A 38 0.03 -6.74 1.56
C ALA A 38 0.49 -7.01 0.13
N HIS A 39 -0.44 -7.07 -0.83
CA HIS A 39 -0.14 -7.23 -2.25
C HIS A 39 0.69 -6.06 -2.80
N ASN A 40 0.38 -4.83 -2.39
CA ASN A 40 1.06 -3.62 -2.87
C ASN A 40 2.37 -3.30 -2.13
N ALA A 41 2.63 -3.92 -0.97
CA ALA A 41 3.78 -3.63 -0.14
C ALA A 41 5.15 -3.76 -0.86
N PRO A 42 5.41 -4.78 -1.71
CA PRO A 42 6.68 -4.89 -2.42
C PRO A 42 6.92 -3.74 -3.41
N ILE A 43 5.88 -3.31 -4.13
CA ILE A 43 5.96 -2.19 -5.08
C ILE A 43 6.25 -0.88 -4.33
N LEU A 44 5.57 -0.66 -3.20
CA LEU A 44 5.80 0.51 -2.34
C LEU A 44 7.23 0.52 -1.77
N ALA A 45 7.76 -0.63 -1.36
CA ALA A 45 9.12 -0.76 -0.88
C ALA A 45 10.15 -0.44 -1.98
N GLU A 46 9.93 -0.91 -3.22
CA GLU A 46 10.80 -0.59 -4.36
C GLU A 46 10.75 0.91 -4.71
N ILE A 47 9.56 1.52 -4.69
CA ILE A 47 9.43 2.98 -4.89
C ILE A 47 10.26 3.74 -3.84
N ALA A 48 10.17 3.37 -2.56
CA ALA A 48 10.94 4.01 -1.50
C ALA A 48 12.46 3.83 -1.69
N ALA A 49 12.91 2.63 -2.12
CA ALA A 49 14.31 2.37 -2.41
C ALA A 49 14.83 3.21 -3.59
N LEU A 50 14.04 3.38 -4.66
CA LEU A 50 14.39 4.22 -5.80
C LEU A 50 14.40 5.71 -5.42
N ASP A 51 13.45 6.18 -4.63
CA ASP A 51 13.43 7.56 -4.12
C ASP A 51 14.67 7.84 -3.26
N ALA A 52 15.09 6.90 -2.40
CA ALA A 52 16.33 7.04 -1.64
C ALA A 52 17.57 7.18 -2.55
N ARG A 53 17.63 6.41 -3.65
CA ARG A 53 18.71 6.50 -4.65
C ARG A 53 18.70 7.82 -5.43
N ARG A 54 17.54 8.50 -5.57
CA ARG A 54 17.43 9.81 -6.23
C ARG A 54 18.03 10.95 -5.44
N VAL A 55 18.14 10.84 -4.11
CA VAL A 55 18.59 11.92 -3.23
C VAL A 55 19.97 12.43 -3.62
N ARG A 56 20.94 11.52 -3.85
CA ARG A 56 22.31 11.90 -4.19
C ARG A 56 22.39 12.67 -5.53
N PRO A 57 21.95 12.14 -6.68
CA PRO A 57 22.04 12.89 -7.93
C PRO A 57 21.20 14.18 -7.90
N ALA A 58 20.10 14.25 -7.14
CA ALA A 58 19.36 15.49 -6.93
C ALA A 58 20.18 16.53 -6.17
N ALA A 59 20.92 16.11 -5.14
CA ALA A 59 21.81 16.98 -4.39
C ALA A 59 22.97 17.49 -5.26
N GLU A 60 23.58 16.64 -6.10
CA GLU A 60 24.65 17.05 -7.02
C GLU A 60 24.15 18.09 -8.04
N VAL A 61 22.97 17.86 -8.63
CA VAL A 61 22.34 18.81 -9.56
C VAL A 61 22.03 20.13 -8.85
N ALA A 62 21.44 20.08 -7.66
CA ALA A 62 21.12 21.28 -6.88
C ALA A 62 22.38 22.08 -6.50
N LEU A 63 23.45 21.39 -6.11
CA LEU A 63 24.73 21.99 -5.77
C LEU A 63 25.37 22.68 -6.99
N ALA A 64 25.36 22.03 -8.16
CA ALA A 64 25.87 22.61 -9.40
C ALA A 64 25.14 23.92 -9.74
N LEU A 65 23.80 23.89 -9.72
CA LEU A 65 22.96 25.05 -9.98
C LEU A 65 23.21 26.18 -8.97
N ALA A 66 23.29 25.86 -7.67
CA ALA A 66 23.57 26.84 -6.63
C ALA A 66 24.95 27.49 -6.78
N SER A 67 25.90 26.76 -7.37
CA SER A 67 27.27 27.23 -7.62
C SER A 67 27.42 27.99 -8.96
N GLY A 68 26.34 28.14 -9.74
CA GLY A 68 26.39 28.75 -11.07
C GLY A 68 27.05 27.86 -12.14
N ASN A 69 27.25 26.58 -11.86
CA ASN A 69 27.82 25.61 -12.79
C ASN A 69 26.71 24.81 -13.49
N PRO A 70 26.92 24.38 -14.74
CA PRO A 70 26.01 23.43 -15.37
C PRO A 70 26.05 22.10 -14.62
N PRO A 71 24.89 21.47 -14.34
CA PRO A 71 24.84 20.12 -13.78
C PRO A 71 25.50 19.10 -14.71
N ALA A 72 26.09 18.04 -14.14
CA ALA A 72 26.63 16.95 -14.93
C ALA A 72 25.49 16.20 -15.65
N GLU A 73 25.65 15.97 -16.95
CA GLU A 73 24.67 15.26 -17.79
C GLU A 73 24.32 13.88 -17.22
N ALA A 74 25.31 13.16 -16.71
CA ALA A 74 25.12 11.86 -16.07
C ALA A 74 24.18 11.91 -14.84
N ASP A 75 24.16 13.00 -14.07
CA ASP A 75 23.28 13.13 -12.91
C ASP A 75 21.86 13.52 -13.34
N LEU A 76 21.72 14.31 -14.40
CA LEU A 76 20.42 14.59 -15.03
C LEU A 76 19.80 13.30 -15.60
N ASP A 77 20.58 12.51 -16.33
CA ASP A 77 20.13 11.22 -16.90
C ASP A 77 19.73 10.23 -15.81
N ARG A 78 20.51 10.13 -14.73
CA ARG A 78 20.15 9.29 -13.57
C ARG A 78 18.86 9.75 -12.92
N LEU A 79 18.66 11.06 -12.74
CA LEU A 79 17.41 11.59 -12.18
C LEU A 79 16.22 11.29 -13.09
N ALA A 80 16.36 11.49 -14.40
CA ALA A 80 15.31 11.21 -15.38
C ALA A 80 14.93 9.72 -15.35
N SER A 81 15.93 8.83 -15.39
CA SER A 81 15.73 7.38 -15.36
C SER A 81 15.05 6.91 -14.07
N LEU A 82 15.55 7.34 -12.90
CA LEU A 82 14.94 6.99 -11.61
C LEU A 82 13.52 7.54 -11.46
N THR A 83 13.26 8.76 -11.96
CA THR A 83 11.91 9.35 -11.95
C THR A 83 10.95 8.58 -12.85
N ALA A 84 11.41 8.15 -14.03
CA ALA A 84 10.62 7.33 -14.93
C ALA A 84 10.29 5.95 -14.33
N ALA A 85 11.28 5.29 -13.70
CA ALA A 85 11.07 4.01 -13.02
C ALA A 85 10.02 4.11 -11.90
N ILE A 86 10.12 5.14 -11.05
CA ILE A 86 9.14 5.38 -9.98
C ILE A 86 7.75 5.67 -10.55
N THR A 87 7.67 6.45 -11.62
CA THR A 87 6.40 6.75 -12.28
C THR A 87 5.75 5.49 -12.84
N GLY A 88 6.54 4.60 -13.46
CA GLY A 88 6.08 3.30 -13.93
C GLY A 88 5.52 2.42 -12.81
N LEU A 89 6.24 2.31 -11.68
CA LEU A 89 5.79 1.54 -10.51
C LEU A 89 4.54 2.13 -9.86
N ARG A 90 4.42 3.46 -9.81
CA ARG A 90 3.18 4.13 -9.33
C ARG A 90 1.99 3.84 -10.24
N GLY A 91 2.21 3.74 -11.56
CA GLY A 91 1.19 3.32 -12.51
C GLY A 91 0.66 1.92 -12.23
N GLN A 92 1.53 0.98 -11.81
CA GLN A 92 1.13 -0.39 -11.47
C GLN A 92 0.25 -0.47 -10.21
N LEU A 93 0.34 0.52 -9.30
CA LEU A 93 -0.54 0.58 -8.12
C LEU A 93 -1.96 1.08 -8.44
N GLN A 94 -2.17 1.63 -9.64
CA GLN A 94 -3.45 2.19 -10.08
C GLN A 94 -4.27 1.23 -10.95
N THR A 95 -3.67 0.14 -11.43
CA THR A 95 -4.30 -0.96 -12.18
C THR A 95 -4.75 -2.08 -11.25
#